data_AF-A0A7C6I8C1-F1
#
_entry.id   AF-A0A7C6I8C1-F1
#
_cell.length_a   1.000
_cell.length_b   1.000
_cell.length_c   1.000
_cell.angle_alpha   90.00
_cell.angle_beta   90.00
_cell.angle_gamma   90.00
#
_symmetry.space_group_name_H-M   'P 1'
#
loop_
_entity.id
_entity.type
_entity.pdbx_description
1 polymer ?
#
loop_
_entity_poly.entity_id
_entity_poly.type
_entity_poly.pdbx_seq_one_letter_code
_entity_poly.pdbx_strand_id
1 'polypeptide(L)'
;DAPQKPFIWVQSLEKEDLAFLTIDPFFFRQDYELDIDDSLLATMELDSPSDVIVLTLITIPSDGSPITVNLQGPLIINKKNNRAMQVILTDPRWQTKHDLLAETSVKRGV
;
A
#
# COMPACT_ATOMS: atom_id res chain seq x y z
N ASP A 1 1.96 -15.36 -1.90
CA ASP A 1 2.99 -14.71 -1.05
C ASP A 1 4.32 -14.64 -1.78
N ALA A 2 5.06 -13.53 -1.63
CA ALA A 2 6.43 -13.47 -2.12
C ALA A 2 7.33 -14.34 -1.22
N PRO A 3 8.42 -14.92 -1.77
CA PRO A 3 9.35 -15.72 -0.96
C PRO A 3 9.99 -14.90 0.17
N GLN A 4 10.21 -13.61 -0.07
CA GLN A 4 10.75 -12.66 0.90
C GLN A 4 9.60 -11.97 1.63
N LYS A 5 9.39 -12.31 2.90
CA LYS A 5 8.51 -11.54 3.78
C LYS A 5 9.17 -10.19 4.13
N PRO A 6 8.42 -9.10 4.31
CA PRO A 6 6.95 -9.00 4.38
C PRO A 6 6.27 -8.66 3.02
N PHE A 7 6.93 -8.95 1.89
CA PHE A 7 6.42 -8.52 0.58
C PHE A 7 5.33 -9.45 0.02
N ILE A 8 4.43 -8.87 -0.77
CA ILE A 8 3.31 -9.57 -1.41
C ILE A 8 3.28 -9.21 -2.90
N TRP A 9 3.10 -10.21 -3.76
CA TRP A 9 2.80 -10.00 -5.18
C TRP A 9 1.30 -9.90 -5.39
N VAL A 10 0.85 -8.79 -6.00
CA VAL A 10 -0.49 -8.65 -6.55
C VAL A 10 -0.40 -8.98 -8.05
N GLN A 11 -0.71 -10.24 -8.38
CA GLN A 11 -0.58 -10.80 -9.72
C GLN A 11 -1.88 -10.65 -10.52
N SER A 12 -1.79 -10.21 -11.76
CA SER A 12 -2.93 -10.25 -12.69
C SER A 12 -3.22 -11.69 -13.10
N LEU A 13 -4.50 -12.05 -13.13
CA LEU A 13 -4.98 -13.34 -13.64
C LEU A 13 -5.18 -13.35 -15.16
N GLU A 14 -5.17 -12.18 -15.80
CA GLU A 14 -5.37 -12.03 -17.25
C GLU A 14 -4.06 -11.82 -18.01
N LYS A 15 -3.06 -11.23 -17.34
CA LYS A 15 -1.74 -10.94 -17.90
C LYS A 15 -0.66 -11.51 -17.00
N GLU A 16 -0.06 -12.62 -17.42
CA GLU A 16 0.96 -13.32 -16.63
C GLU A 16 2.18 -12.44 -16.30
N ASP A 17 2.53 -11.51 -17.19
CA ASP A 17 3.65 -10.59 -17.04
C ASP A 17 3.34 -9.33 -16.19
N LEU A 18 2.09 -9.18 -15.73
CA LEU A 18 1.67 -8.04 -14.93
C LEU A 18 1.51 -8.42 -13.46
N ALA A 19 2.47 -8.00 -12.65
CA ALA A 19 2.41 -8.12 -11.20
C ALA A 19 2.97 -6.86 -10.51
N PHE A 20 2.37 -6.50 -9.39
CA PHE A 20 2.86 -5.42 -8.53
C PHE A 20 3.47 -5.99 -7.27
N LEU A 21 4.68 -5.53 -6.93
CA LEU A 21 5.27 -5.80 -5.63
C LEU A 21 4.66 -4.84 -4.61
N THR A 22 4.25 -5.38 -3.47
CA THR A 22 3.55 -4.60 -2.44
C THR A 22 4.02 -4.95 -1.04
N ILE A 23 3.71 -4.07 -0.10
CA ILE A 23 3.99 -4.22 1.32
C ILE A 23 2.86 -3.57 2.12
N ASP A 24 2.52 -4.16 3.27
CA ASP A 24 1.66 -3.51 4.25
C ASP A 24 2.40 -2.29 4.84
N PRO A 25 1.86 -1.06 4.67
CA PRO A 25 2.54 0.16 5.07
C PRO A 25 2.82 0.24 6.57
N PHE A 26 2.02 -0.43 7.40
CA PHE A 26 2.16 -0.36 8.85
C PHE A 26 3.42 -1.10 9.38
N PHE A 27 4.08 -1.91 8.55
CA PHE A 27 5.37 -2.52 8.91
C PHE A 27 6.52 -1.53 9.02
N PHE A 28 6.51 -0.45 8.24
CA PHE A 28 7.59 0.55 8.23
C PHE A 28 7.10 1.96 8.58
N ARG A 29 5.80 2.22 8.43
CA ARG A 29 5.17 3.51 8.67
C ARG A 29 3.95 3.36 9.58
N GLN A 30 4.21 3.10 10.85
CA GLN A 30 3.16 2.82 11.85
C GLN A 30 2.19 4.00 12.10
N ASP A 31 2.59 5.22 11.79
CA ASP A 31 1.80 6.45 11.84
C ASP A 31 1.14 6.80 10.50
N TYR A 32 1.15 5.86 9.55
CA TYR A 32 0.41 6.00 8.30
C TYR A 32 -1.09 6.06 8.58
N GLU A 33 -1.77 7.04 7.99
CA GLU A 33 -3.19 7.29 8.22
C GLU A 33 -3.91 7.31 6.88
N LEU A 34 -5.03 6.60 6.82
CA LEU A 34 -5.90 6.53 5.66
C LEU A 34 -7.13 7.39 5.93
N ASP A 35 -7.23 8.51 5.24
CA ASP A 35 -8.45 9.31 5.17
C ASP A 35 -9.12 9.01 3.82
N ILE A 36 -10.13 8.15 3.84
CA ILE A 36 -10.84 7.68 2.65
C ILE A 36 -12.28 8.13 2.75
N ASP A 37 -12.78 8.75 1.69
CA ASP A 37 -14.15 9.24 1.61
C ASP A 37 -15.18 8.11 1.85
N ASP A 38 -16.17 8.37 2.71
CA ASP A 38 -17.21 7.41 3.10
C ASP A 38 -18.00 6.87 1.90
N SER A 39 -18.20 7.68 0.85
CA SER A 39 -18.89 7.21 -0.35
C SER A 39 -18.09 6.14 -1.07
N LEU A 40 -16.76 6.26 -1.06
CA LEU A 40 -15.87 5.27 -1.65
C LEU A 40 -15.89 3.97 -0.84
N LEU A 41 -15.81 4.07 0.50
CA LEU A 41 -15.92 2.92 1.39
C LEU A 41 -17.25 2.17 1.22
N ALA A 42 -18.35 2.91 1.04
CA ALA A 42 -19.67 2.33 0.77
C ALA A 42 -19.70 1.52 -0.55
N THR A 43 -19.05 2.00 -1.62
CA THR A 43 -18.98 1.24 -2.88
C THR A 43 -18.21 -0.08 -2.74
N MET A 44 -17.27 -0.14 -1.79
CA MET A 44 -16.49 -1.32 -1.47
C MET A 44 -17.17 -2.27 -0.47
N GLU A 45 -18.35 -1.89 0.06
CA GLU A 45 -19.09 -2.62 1.11
C GLU A 45 -18.20 -2.88 2.34
N LEU A 46 -17.41 -1.87 2.73
CA LEU A 46 -16.53 -1.93 3.89
C LEU A 46 -17.26 -1.44 5.14
N ASP A 47 -17.66 -2.38 6.00
CA ASP A 47 -18.39 -2.07 7.25
C ASP A 47 -17.47 -1.85 8.46
N SER A 48 -16.22 -2.34 8.41
CA SER A 48 -15.28 -2.28 9.52
C SER A 48 -13.82 -2.18 9.04
N PRO A 49 -12.98 -1.33 9.67
CA PRO A 49 -11.54 -1.29 9.41
C PRO A 49 -10.85 -2.65 9.59
N SER A 50 -11.36 -3.52 10.47
CA SER A 50 -10.81 -4.85 10.70
C SER A 50 -10.91 -5.76 9.48
N ASP A 51 -11.79 -5.44 8.52
CA ASP A 51 -12.02 -6.21 7.31
C ASP A 51 -11.20 -5.71 6.11
N VAL A 52 -10.44 -4.63 6.31
CA VAL A 52 -9.59 -4.02 5.29
C VAL A 52 -8.19 -4.65 5.32
N ILE A 53 -7.66 -4.96 4.14
CA ILE A 53 -6.23 -5.11 3.90
C ILE A 53 -5.76 -3.85 3.18
N VAL A 54 -4.62 -3.33 3.62
CA VAL A 54 -3.95 -2.18 3.04
C VAL A 54 -2.62 -2.63 2.46
N LEU A 55 -2.37 -2.33 1.19
CA LEU A 55 -1.09 -2.59 0.54
C LEU A 55 -0.62 -1.34 -0.18
N THR A 56 0.68 -1.09 -0.15
CA THR A 56 1.31 0.00 -0.91
C THR A 56 2.22 -0.58 -1.98
N LEU A 57 2.26 0.07 -3.14
CA LEU A 57 3.05 -0.40 -4.28
C LEU A 57 4.52 -0.02 -4.09
N ILE A 58 5.41 -0.97 -4.34
CA ILE A 58 6.86 -0.79 -4.32
C ILE A 58 7.35 -0.54 -5.75
N THR A 59 8.22 0.45 -5.91
CA THR A 59 9.01 0.67 -7.12
C THR A 59 10.48 0.35 -6.84
N ILE A 60 11.03 -0.62 -7.57
CA ILE A 60 12.45 -0.97 -7.55
C ILE A 60 13.08 -0.39 -8.81
N PRO A 61 13.85 0.69 -8.72
CA PRO A 61 14.49 1.29 -9.89
C PRO A 61 15.75 0.51 -10.29
N SER A 62 16.07 0.50 -11.58
CA SER A 62 17.25 -0.20 -12.13
C SER A 62 18.54 0.62 -12.10
N ASP A 63 18.44 1.91 -11.81
CA ASP A 63 19.54 2.88 -11.84
C ASP A 63 20.26 3.03 -10.48
N GLY A 64 19.85 2.22 -9.49
CA GLY A 64 20.40 2.27 -8.13
C GLY A 64 19.85 3.41 -7.27
N SER A 65 18.86 4.17 -7.75
CA SER A 65 18.11 5.09 -6.89
C SER A 65 17.34 4.32 -5.79
N PRO A 66 16.87 5.01 -4.73
CA PRO A 66 16.21 4.33 -3.62
C PRO A 66 14.96 3.55 -4.04
N ILE A 67 14.73 2.41 -3.37
CA ILE A 67 13.46 1.70 -3.45
C ILE A 67 12.39 2.58 -2.82
N THR A 68 11.30 2.81 -3.55
CA THR A 68 10.24 3.69 -3.07
C THR A 68 8.91 2.97 -2.92
N VAL A 69 8.07 3.50 -2.04
CA VAL A 69 6.67 3.09 -1.85
C VAL A 69 5.74 4.25 -2.17
N ASN A 70 4.59 3.91 -2.77
CA ASN A 70 3.52 4.86 -3.01
C ASN A 70 2.57 4.88 -1.80
N LEU A 71 2.74 5.87 -0.92
CA LEU A 71 1.85 6.10 0.23
C LEU A 71 0.63 6.94 -0.15
N GLN A 72 0.65 7.67 -1.27
CA GLN A 72 -0.53 8.41 -1.73
C GLN A 72 -1.59 7.48 -2.34
N GLY A 73 -1.17 6.35 -2.91
CA GLY A 73 -1.99 5.47 -3.74
C GLY A 73 -2.13 4.05 -3.20
N PRO A 74 -2.63 3.81 -1.98
CA PRO A 74 -2.75 2.46 -1.43
C PRO A 74 -3.80 1.63 -2.17
N LEU A 75 -3.57 0.31 -2.22
CA LEU A 75 -4.59 -0.68 -2.51
C LEU A 75 -5.36 -0.97 -1.24
N ILE A 76 -6.67 -0.81 -1.33
CA ILE A 76 -7.63 -1.15 -0.29
C ILE A 76 -8.35 -2.41 -0.76
N ILE A 77 -8.39 -3.43 0.09
CA ILE A 77 -9.00 -4.72 -0.23
C ILE A 77 -9.94 -5.11 0.89
N ASN A 78 -11.19 -5.41 0.54
CA ASN A 78 -12.18 -5.94 1.46
C ASN A 78 -12.04 -7.47 1.54
N LYS A 79 -11.66 -7.99 2.72
CA LYS A 79 -11.46 -9.43 2.95
C LYS A 79 -12.73 -10.26 2.82
N LYS A 80 -13.91 -9.66 2.98
CA LYS A 80 -15.19 -10.38 2.99
C LYS A 80 -15.67 -10.71 1.59
N ASN A 81 -15.52 -9.77 0.65
CA ASN A 81 -16.04 -9.90 -0.71
C ASN A 81 -14.94 -9.88 -1.80
N ASN A 82 -13.66 -9.75 -1.40
CA ASN A 82 -12.49 -9.66 -2.27
C ASN A 82 -12.52 -8.49 -3.26
N ARG A 83 -13.37 -7.47 -3.03
CA ARG A 83 -13.33 -6.24 -3.82
C ARG A 83 -12.10 -5.44 -3.42
N ALA A 84 -11.43 -4.90 -4.40
CA ALA A 84 -10.22 -4.12 -4.23
C ALA A 84 -10.26 -2.87 -5.09
N MET A 85 -9.62 -1.80 -4.63
CA MET A 85 -9.37 -0.62 -5.45
C MET A 85 -8.09 0.08 -5.03
N GLN A 86 -7.49 0.81 -5.96
CA GLN A 86 -6.44 1.76 -5.64
C GLN A 86 -7.08 3.11 -5.34
N VAL A 87 -6.88 3.61 -4.13
CA VAL A 87 -7.43 4.90 -3.67
C VAL A 87 -6.36 5.97 -3.80
N ILE A 88 -6.75 7.20 -4.13
CA ILE A 88 -5.85 8.36 -4.11
C ILE A 88 -6.15 9.15 -2.83
N LEU A 89 -5.19 9.20 -1.91
CA LEU A 89 -5.27 10.01 -0.70
C LEU A 89 -4.97 11.48 -1.02
N THR A 90 -5.69 12.37 -0.37
CA THR A 90 -5.57 13.82 -0.52
C THR A 90 -4.65 14.45 0.52
N ASP A 91 -4.26 13.70 1.55
CA ASP A 91 -3.34 14.16 2.58
C ASP A 91 -1.96 14.47 1.99
N PRO A 92 -1.46 15.72 2.10
CA PRO A 92 -0.19 16.12 1.50
C PRO A 92 1.03 15.48 2.16
N ARG A 93 0.89 14.84 3.33
CA ARG A 93 1.95 14.02 3.95
C ARG A 93 2.35 12.85 3.05
N TRP A 94 1.41 12.33 2.26
CA TRP A 94 1.59 11.14 1.46
C TRP A 94 1.78 11.48 -0.02
N GLN A 95 2.87 10.98 -0.58
CA GLN A 95 3.32 11.17 -1.95
C GLN A 95 3.44 9.82 -2.67
N THR A 96 3.64 9.90 -3.98
CA THR A 96 3.81 8.71 -4.83
C THR A 96 5.16 8.01 -4.65
N LYS A 97 6.15 8.70 -4.06
CA LYS A 97 7.51 8.20 -3.86
C LYS A 97 8.03 8.57 -2.48
N HIS A 98 7.96 7.61 -1.57
CA HIS A 98 8.67 7.65 -0.28
C HIS A 98 9.79 6.62 -0.28
N ASP A 99 10.99 7.00 0.14
CA ASP A 99 12.10 6.04 0.31
C ASP A 99 11.76 5.07 1.45
N LEU A 100 11.62 3.79 1.11
CA LEU A 100 11.19 2.75 2.05
C LEU A 100 12.12 2.62 3.27
N LEU A 101 13.44 2.75 3.07
CA LEU A 101 14.42 2.61 4.14
C LEU A 101 14.47 3.86 5.02
N ALA A 102 14.35 5.03 4.40
CA ALA A 102 14.27 6.29 5.13
C ALA A 102 13.03 6.33 6.03
N GLU A 103 11.86 5.95 5.52
CA GLU A 103 10.60 5.91 6.28
C GLU A 103 10.70 4.98 7.51
N THR A 104 11.35 3.82 7.35
CA THR A 104 11.58 2.86 8.45
C THR A 104 12.41 3.48 9.60
N SER A 105 13.29 4.44 9.28
CA SER A 105 14.26 5.00 10.23
C SER A 105 13.72 6.19 11.03
N VAL A 106 12.62 6.83 10.59
CA VAL A 106 12.04 8.02 11.21
C VAL A 106 11.52 7.75 12.64
N LYS A 107 11.35 6.49 13.07
CA LYS A 107 10.98 6.11 14.45
C LYS A 107 12.15 5.81 15.40
N ARG A 108 13.39 6.19 15.07
CA ARG A 108 14.55 6.07 16.00
C ARG A 108 15.04 7.40 16.60
N GLY A 109 14.22 8.44 16.58
CA GLY A 109 14.44 9.66 17.37
C GLY A 109 13.56 9.63 18.62
N VAL A 110 14.19 9.52 19.78
CA VAL A 110 13.60 9.80 21.11
C VAL A 110 13.21 11.26 21.20
#